data_AF-A0AA51C7W6-F1
#
_entry.id   AF-A0AA51C7W6-F1
#
_cell.length_a   1.000
_cell.length_b   1.000
_cell.length_c   1.000
_cell.angle_alpha   90.00
_cell.angle_beta   90.00
_cell.angle_gamma   90.00
#
_symmetry.space_group_name_H-M   'P 1'
#
loop_
_entity.id
_entity.type
_entity.pdbx_description
1 polymer ?
#
loop_
_entity_poly.entity_id
_entity_poly.type
_entity_poly.pdbx_seq_one_letter_code
_entity_poly.pdbx_strand_id
1 'polypeptide(L)'
;MSFPFARWKDNPEITQQYKAFETLLNAYKKYSISDDVQEKIESRKIWQKLGECYWQCVWLLLEAQITQNPDQLFFDEKEDLFINYGLVPTEEYCDTFEIDTSAALPAGLFQYVTLTDYFNELYCFVFQHPYEKPLKGLSLSERKNQLKRRLESNKKRLHLLLQVIMGKENTSIEDNNLTMISNLEKNLPNFTEVEFRTRKYRESNEETHQSMASSHYTYKEAERAMMTLLKERCSLEEGGITEEEYKRILAMHYQAQYCSMALSFLEIEEEKWRQKQERFGEKYKEESVAFQKREFRSMFDAKREYISLTAKSARTDLSPLYIPGKNAKVLPLEQGASLMEEMISRDTDMLRVARVRMYGLPTVILVPGHGYGTYDWSDNTLLIPFVSAHSHEKSVAYALATFRWDSDEDRAIKNSYELIKENRKKSIITLAQSFYKDYFLWLTKECKGYRILPRETHKVFKQLFPILDL
;
A
#
# COMPACT_ATOMS: atom_id res chain seq x y z
N MET A 1 -24.47 -20.28 -20.28
CA MET A 1 -23.56 -20.96 -19.32
C MET A 1 -24.33 -21.17 -18.02
N SER A 2 -23.81 -21.96 -17.06
CA SER A 2 -24.45 -22.07 -15.74
C SER A 2 -24.20 -20.82 -14.91
N PHE A 3 -25.21 -20.31 -14.22
CA PHE A 3 -25.08 -19.19 -13.28
C PHE A 3 -23.97 -19.48 -12.24
N PRO A 4 -22.96 -18.60 -12.09
CA PRO A 4 -21.75 -18.95 -11.35
C PRO A 4 -21.91 -18.86 -9.83
N PHE A 5 -22.81 -18.00 -9.34
CA PHE A 5 -22.95 -17.72 -7.91
C PHE A 5 -23.92 -18.70 -7.26
N ALA A 6 -23.50 -19.95 -7.04
CA ALA A 6 -24.38 -21.05 -6.62
C ALA A 6 -25.27 -20.71 -5.41
N ARG A 7 -24.74 -19.95 -4.44
CA ARG A 7 -25.46 -19.47 -3.25
C ARG A 7 -26.68 -18.61 -3.57
N TRP A 8 -26.68 -17.91 -4.69
CA TRP A 8 -27.70 -16.92 -5.07
C TRP A 8 -28.57 -17.34 -6.25
N LYS A 9 -28.55 -18.62 -6.62
CA LYS A 9 -29.28 -19.14 -7.80
C LYS A 9 -30.79 -18.89 -7.73
N ASP A 10 -31.33 -18.80 -6.51
CA ASP A 10 -32.76 -18.60 -6.25
C ASP A 10 -33.10 -17.11 -6.00
N ASN A 11 -32.11 -16.22 -6.03
CA ASN A 11 -32.33 -14.78 -5.96
C ASN A 11 -32.64 -14.23 -7.36
N PRO A 12 -33.88 -13.77 -7.64
CA PRO A 12 -34.30 -13.37 -8.98
C PRO A 12 -33.57 -12.12 -9.47
N GLU A 13 -33.27 -11.16 -8.60
CA GLU A 13 -32.61 -9.90 -8.96
C GLU A 13 -31.16 -10.14 -9.39
N ILE A 14 -30.41 -10.91 -8.61
CA ILE A 14 -29.01 -11.27 -8.95
C ILE A 14 -29.00 -12.09 -10.24
N THR A 15 -29.91 -13.07 -10.36
CA THR A 15 -29.98 -13.94 -11.56
C THR A 15 -30.35 -13.14 -12.81
N GLN A 16 -31.30 -12.22 -12.72
CA GLN A 16 -31.70 -11.35 -13.84
C GLN A 16 -30.55 -10.41 -14.24
N GLN A 17 -29.90 -9.79 -13.27
CA GLN A 17 -28.79 -8.89 -13.53
C GLN A 17 -27.60 -9.62 -14.16
N TYR A 18 -27.27 -10.82 -13.67
CA TYR A 18 -26.20 -11.62 -14.26
C TYR A 18 -26.55 -12.12 -15.67
N LYS A 19 -27.81 -12.45 -15.96
CA LYS A 19 -28.25 -12.77 -17.34
C LYS A 19 -28.08 -11.58 -18.29
N ALA A 20 -28.36 -10.36 -17.82
CA ALA A 20 -28.09 -9.14 -18.59
C ALA A 20 -26.59 -8.97 -18.85
N PHE A 21 -25.76 -9.22 -17.82
CA PHE A 21 -24.30 -9.23 -17.94
C PHE A 21 -23.82 -10.26 -18.99
N GLU A 22 -24.29 -11.51 -18.93
CA GLU A 22 -23.93 -12.58 -19.87
C GLU A 22 -24.35 -12.23 -21.31
N THR A 23 -25.53 -11.64 -21.48
CA THR A 23 -26.03 -11.19 -22.80
C THR A 23 -25.10 -10.13 -23.40
N LEU A 24 -24.70 -9.14 -22.60
CA LEU A 24 -23.76 -8.11 -23.02
C LEU A 24 -22.37 -8.70 -23.30
N LEU A 25 -21.92 -9.67 -22.51
CA LEU A 25 -20.63 -10.33 -22.68
C LEU A 25 -20.58 -11.11 -23.99
N ASN A 26 -21.62 -11.85 -24.31
CA ASN A 26 -21.73 -12.59 -25.57
C ASN A 26 -21.78 -11.62 -26.77
N ALA A 27 -22.50 -10.50 -26.65
CA ALA A 27 -22.49 -9.46 -27.66
C ALA A 27 -21.09 -8.85 -27.84
N TYR A 28 -20.37 -8.57 -26.75
CA TYR A 28 -19.00 -8.09 -26.79
C TYR A 28 -18.06 -9.08 -27.48
N LYS A 29 -18.10 -10.37 -27.10
CA LYS A 29 -17.29 -11.43 -27.74
C LYS A 29 -17.54 -11.48 -29.25
N LYS A 30 -18.79 -11.33 -29.69
CA LYS A 30 -19.15 -11.31 -31.12
C LYS A 30 -18.54 -10.11 -31.86
N TYR A 31 -18.71 -8.89 -31.34
CA TYR A 31 -18.28 -7.67 -32.02
C TYR A 31 -16.77 -7.38 -31.89
N SER A 32 -16.12 -7.85 -30.82
CA SER A 32 -14.70 -7.55 -30.55
C SER A 32 -13.71 -8.26 -31.48
N ILE A 33 -14.14 -9.35 -32.12
CA ILE A 33 -13.33 -10.13 -33.08
C ILE A 33 -13.46 -9.56 -34.51
N SER A 34 -14.48 -8.75 -34.77
CA SER A 34 -14.72 -8.20 -36.10
C SER A 34 -13.71 -7.13 -36.49
N ASP A 35 -13.38 -7.09 -37.78
CA ASP A 35 -12.55 -6.02 -38.35
C ASP A 35 -13.33 -4.77 -38.76
N ASP A 36 -14.66 -4.85 -38.77
CA ASP A 36 -15.53 -3.73 -39.13
C ASP A 36 -15.43 -2.58 -38.11
N VAL A 37 -15.36 -1.35 -38.62
CA VAL A 37 -15.17 -0.15 -37.79
C VAL A 37 -16.40 0.15 -36.93
N GLN A 38 -17.62 -0.06 -37.46
CA GLN A 38 -18.85 0.17 -36.69
C GLN A 38 -19.01 -0.87 -35.59
N GLU A 39 -18.67 -2.14 -35.86
CA GLU A 39 -18.65 -3.20 -34.85
C GLU A 39 -17.58 -2.96 -33.79
N LYS A 40 -16.40 -2.40 -34.15
CA LYS A 40 -15.40 -1.93 -33.17
C LYS A 40 -15.90 -0.78 -32.30
N ILE A 41 -16.66 0.17 -32.86
CA ILE A 41 -17.29 1.25 -32.08
C ILE A 41 -18.35 0.68 -31.14
N GLU A 42 -19.18 -0.24 -31.62
CA GLU A 42 -20.24 -0.85 -30.83
C GLU A 42 -19.69 -1.74 -29.71
N SER A 43 -18.65 -2.52 -29.96
CA SER A 43 -17.98 -3.32 -28.92
C SER A 43 -17.45 -2.45 -27.78
N ARG A 44 -16.95 -1.23 -28.05
CA ARG A 44 -16.52 -0.29 -27.00
C ARG A 44 -17.70 0.22 -26.16
N LYS A 45 -18.85 0.50 -26.78
CA LYS A 45 -20.06 0.89 -26.02
C LYS A 45 -20.58 -0.25 -25.16
N ILE A 46 -20.59 -1.48 -25.70
CA ILE A 46 -20.99 -2.67 -24.95
C ILE A 46 -20.03 -2.90 -23.77
N TRP A 47 -18.73 -2.68 -23.98
CA TRP A 47 -17.72 -2.82 -22.94
C TRP A 47 -17.91 -1.84 -21.77
N GLN A 48 -18.28 -0.59 -22.04
CA GLN A 48 -18.62 0.37 -20.99
C GLN A 48 -19.89 -0.06 -20.22
N LYS A 49 -20.94 -0.50 -20.94
CA LYS A 49 -22.16 -1.04 -20.32
C LYS A 49 -21.89 -2.28 -19.47
N LEU A 50 -20.96 -3.14 -19.88
CA LEU A 50 -20.51 -4.29 -19.10
C LEU A 50 -19.89 -3.87 -17.77
N GLY A 51 -19.07 -2.82 -17.76
CA GLY A 51 -18.49 -2.28 -16.54
C GLY A 51 -19.54 -1.72 -15.56
N GLU A 52 -20.58 -1.05 -16.06
CA GLU A 52 -21.71 -0.60 -15.24
C GLU A 52 -22.52 -1.79 -14.68
N CYS A 53 -22.81 -2.76 -15.54
CA CYS A 53 -23.54 -3.97 -15.19
C CYS A 53 -22.78 -4.81 -14.15
N TYR A 54 -21.45 -4.88 -14.24
CA TYR A 54 -20.59 -5.49 -13.24
C TYR A 54 -20.80 -4.86 -11.86
N TRP A 55 -20.71 -3.54 -11.73
CA TRP A 55 -20.85 -2.88 -10.43
C TRP A 55 -22.25 -3.06 -9.85
N GLN A 56 -23.28 -3.14 -10.70
CA GLN A 56 -24.62 -3.50 -10.27
C GLN A 56 -24.69 -4.96 -9.76
N CYS A 57 -24.05 -5.92 -10.42
CA CYS A 57 -23.92 -7.29 -9.91
C CYS A 57 -23.24 -7.32 -8.53
N VAL A 58 -22.10 -6.62 -8.39
CA VAL A 58 -21.37 -6.56 -7.10
C VAL A 58 -22.25 -5.98 -6.00
N TRP A 59 -22.98 -4.89 -6.28
CA TRP A 59 -23.90 -4.32 -5.32
C TRP A 59 -24.98 -5.31 -4.89
N LEU A 60 -25.65 -5.99 -5.84
CA LEU A 60 -26.72 -6.94 -5.51
C LEU A 60 -26.21 -8.12 -4.69
N LEU A 61 -24.98 -8.59 -4.95
CA LEU A 61 -24.32 -9.62 -4.13
C LEU A 61 -24.11 -9.13 -2.68
N LEU A 62 -23.62 -7.89 -2.51
CA LEU A 62 -23.44 -7.28 -1.18
C LEU A 62 -24.78 -7.07 -0.48
N GLU A 63 -25.77 -6.49 -1.16
CA GLU A 63 -27.09 -6.21 -0.62
C GLU A 63 -27.83 -7.48 -0.17
N ALA A 64 -27.73 -8.56 -0.94
CA ALA A 64 -28.30 -9.85 -0.57
C ALA A 64 -27.64 -10.42 0.69
N GLN A 65 -26.31 -10.33 0.82
CA GLN A 65 -25.62 -10.72 2.05
C GLN A 65 -26.02 -9.84 3.24
N ILE A 66 -26.01 -8.52 3.09
CA ILE A 66 -26.40 -7.58 4.16
C ILE A 66 -27.82 -7.89 4.64
N THR A 67 -28.72 -8.27 3.73
CA THR A 67 -30.11 -8.64 4.06
C THR A 67 -30.21 -9.92 4.88
N GLN A 68 -29.27 -10.85 4.74
CA GLN A 68 -29.16 -12.02 5.62
C GLN A 68 -28.65 -11.66 7.02
N ASN A 69 -28.11 -10.45 7.19
CA ASN A 69 -27.55 -9.92 8.43
C ASN A 69 -26.54 -10.88 9.13
N PRO A 70 -25.50 -11.35 8.41
CA PRO A 70 -24.46 -12.18 9.01
C PRO A 70 -23.58 -11.35 9.95
N ASP A 71 -22.83 -12.00 10.85
CA ASP A 71 -21.83 -11.28 11.66
C ASP A 71 -20.70 -10.70 10.78
N GLN A 72 -20.37 -11.37 9.67
CA GLN A 72 -19.38 -10.92 8.69
C GLN A 72 -19.84 -11.28 7.26
N LEU A 73 -19.43 -10.48 6.28
CA LEU A 73 -19.62 -10.83 4.88
C LEU A 73 -18.70 -12.01 4.52
N PHE A 74 -19.23 -12.93 3.72
CA PHE A 74 -18.53 -14.11 3.25
C PHE A 74 -18.65 -14.21 1.74
N PHE A 75 -17.51 -14.38 1.07
CA PHE A 75 -17.42 -14.50 -0.38
C PHE A 75 -16.82 -15.86 -0.73
N ASP A 76 -17.52 -16.64 -1.56
CA ASP A 76 -16.96 -17.85 -2.12
C ASP A 76 -15.90 -17.52 -3.19
N GLU A 77 -15.18 -18.54 -3.66
CA GLU A 77 -14.10 -18.38 -4.63
C GLU A 77 -14.55 -17.63 -5.90
N LYS A 78 -15.76 -17.91 -6.41
CA LYS A 78 -16.25 -17.28 -7.65
C LYS A 78 -16.66 -15.83 -7.42
N GLU A 79 -17.25 -15.53 -6.28
CA GLU A 79 -17.56 -14.16 -5.87
C GLU A 79 -16.28 -13.36 -5.65
N ASP A 80 -15.26 -13.94 -5.01
CA ASP A 80 -13.96 -13.31 -4.79
C ASP A 80 -13.24 -13.02 -6.11
N LEU A 81 -13.21 -13.98 -7.04
CA LEU A 81 -12.60 -13.79 -8.36
C LEU A 81 -13.33 -12.68 -9.14
N PHE A 82 -14.66 -12.69 -9.10
CA PHE A 82 -15.47 -11.66 -9.73
C PHE A 82 -15.21 -10.29 -9.12
N ILE A 83 -15.33 -10.13 -7.79
CA ILE A 83 -15.30 -8.82 -7.11
C ILE A 83 -13.89 -8.21 -7.07
N ASN A 84 -12.87 -9.02 -6.75
CA ASN A 84 -11.51 -8.49 -6.53
C ASN A 84 -10.74 -8.29 -7.83
N TYR A 85 -11.02 -9.11 -8.85
CA TYR A 85 -10.22 -9.17 -10.07
C TYR A 85 -11.05 -8.91 -11.33
N GLY A 86 -12.37 -8.72 -11.23
CA GLY A 86 -13.21 -8.54 -12.42
C GLY A 86 -13.19 -9.74 -13.36
N LEU A 87 -12.82 -10.92 -12.85
CA LEU A 87 -12.80 -12.17 -13.62
C LEU A 87 -14.22 -12.63 -13.83
N VAL A 88 -14.58 -12.90 -15.08
CA VAL A 88 -15.84 -13.57 -15.35
C VAL A 88 -15.66 -15.05 -15.01
N PRO A 89 -16.40 -15.61 -14.05
CA PRO A 89 -16.25 -16.99 -13.60
C PRO A 89 -16.85 -17.97 -14.63
N THR A 90 -16.19 -18.09 -15.77
CA THR A 90 -16.44 -19.09 -16.81
C THR A 90 -15.18 -19.94 -16.99
N GLU A 91 -15.34 -21.23 -17.28
CA GLU A 91 -14.23 -22.20 -17.43
C GLU A 91 -13.07 -21.65 -18.29
N GLU A 92 -13.40 -20.99 -19.41
CA GLU A 92 -12.44 -20.40 -20.35
C GLU A 92 -11.48 -19.34 -19.74
N TYR A 93 -11.89 -18.63 -18.69
CA TYR A 93 -11.10 -17.52 -18.11
C TYR A 93 -10.41 -17.89 -16.80
N CYS A 94 -10.93 -18.86 -16.05
CA CYS A 94 -10.28 -19.33 -14.82
C CYS A 94 -9.00 -20.13 -15.12
N ASP A 95 -8.99 -20.93 -16.19
CA ASP A 95 -7.86 -21.79 -16.55
C ASP A 95 -6.60 -21.03 -16.99
N THR A 96 -6.73 -19.72 -17.31
CA THR A 96 -5.62 -18.86 -17.74
C THR A 96 -5.19 -17.84 -16.68
N PHE A 97 -5.82 -17.87 -15.50
CA PHE A 97 -5.55 -16.93 -14.42
C PHE A 97 -4.53 -17.50 -13.42
N GLU A 98 -3.26 -17.17 -13.64
CA GLU A 98 -2.13 -17.63 -12.83
C GLU A 98 -1.82 -16.66 -11.66
N ILE A 99 -2.81 -16.28 -10.83
CA ILE A 99 -2.50 -15.67 -9.51
C ILE A 99 -2.73 -16.70 -8.42
N ASP A 100 -1.70 -16.96 -7.63
CA ASP A 100 -1.86 -17.60 -6.34
C ASP A 100 -2.60 -16.66 -5.38
N THR A 101 -3.92 -16.82 -5.29
CA THR A 101 -4.75 -16.08 -4.34
C THR A 101 -4.59 -16.55 -2.89
N SER A 102 -3.78 -17.59 -2.64
CA SER A 102 -3.50 -18.17 -1.32
C SER A 102 -2.18 -17.69 -0.70
N ALA A 103 -1.38 -16.91 -1.45
CA ALA A 103 -0.11 -16.38 -0.98
C ALA A 103 -0.27 -15.57 0.32
N ALA A 104 0.50 -15.93 1.34
CA ALA A 104 0.45 -15.27 2.64
C ALA A 104 0.99 -13.83 2.54
N LEU A 105 0.23 -12.87 3.06
CA LEU A 105 0.63 -11.47 3.00
C LEU A 105 1.79 -11.15 3.95
N PRO A 106 2.76 -10.34 3.52
CA PRO A 106 3.89 -10.00 4.37
C PRO A 106 3.43 -9.14 5.54
N ALA A 107 3.95 -9.43 6.74
CA ALA A 107 3.89 -8.51 7.87
C ALA A 107 4.82 -7.31 7.61
N GLY A 108 4.29 -6.31 6.90
CA GLY A 108 4.94 -5.06 6.55
C GLY A 108 4.35 -3.84 7.26
N LEU A 109 4.75 -2.66 6.79
CA LEU A 109 4.34 -1.36 7.32
C LEU A 109 2.85 -1.12 7.11
N PHE A 110 2.33 -1.45 5.93
CA PHE A 110 0.92 -1.24 5.59
C PHE A 110 0.06 -2.47 5.83
N GLN A 111 -1.24 -2.23 6.03
CA GLN A 111 -2.26 -3.25 5.91
C GLN A 111 -2.60 -3.45 4.43
N TYR A 112 -2.43 -4.66 3.92
CA TYR A 112 -2.85 -5.05 2.56
C TYR A 112 -4.16 -5.83 2.65
N VAL A 113 -5.13 -5.47 1.81
CA VAL A 113 -6.46 -6.08 1.78
C VAL A 113 -6.98 -6.20 0.34
N THR A 114 -7.91 -7.12 0.12
CA THR A 114 -8.69 -7.17 -1.12
C THR A 114 -9.89 -6.21 -1.07
N LEU A 115 -10.61 -6.07 -2.18
CA LEU A 115 -11.84 -5.29 -2.20
C LEU A 115 -12.96 -5.97 -1.36
N THR A 116 -13.00 -7.29 -1.33
CA THR A 116 -13.93 -8.05 -0.46
C THR A 116 -13.63 -7.86 1.03
N ASP A 117 -12.36 -7.86 1.43
CA ASP A 117 -11.94 -7.49 2.79
C ASP A 117 -12.40 -6.07 3.17
N TYR A 118 -12.23 -5.11 2.25
CA TYR A 118 -12.67 -3.73 2.45
C TYR A 118 -14.19 -3.64 2.69
N PHE A 119 -14.99 -4.34 1.87
CA PHE A 119 -16.44 -4.36 2.05
C PHE A 119 -16.86 -5.04 3.34
N ASN A 120 -16.17 -6.11 3.76
CA ASN A 120 -16.43 -6.78 5.03
C ASN A 120 -16.12 -5.87 6.22
N GLU A 121 -14.97 -5.18 6.21
CA GLU A 121 -14.61 -4.20 7.25
C GLU A 121 -15.68 -3.10 7.35
N LEU A 122 -16.06 -2.53 6.20
CA LEU A 122 -17.07 -1.48 6.13
C LEU A 122 -18.42 -1.95 6.66
N TYR A 123 -18.81 -3.19 6.30
CA TYR A 123 -20.04 -3.80 6.75
C TYR A 123 -20.06 -3.94 8.27
N CYS A 124 -19.00 -4.53 8.84
CA CYS A 124 -18.88 -4.70 10.27
C CYS A 124 -18.97 -3.36 11.01
N PHE A 125 -18.34 -2.30 10.49
CA PHE A 125 -18.44 -0.99 11.12
C PHE A 125 -19.82 -0.32 11.00
N VAL A 126 -20.46 -0.39 9.84
CA VAL A 126 -21.76 0.26 9.62
C VAL A 126 -22.88 -0.47 10.37
N PHE A 127 -22.82 -1.80 10.43
CA PHE A 127 -23.82 -2.66 11.09
C PHE A 127 -23.43 -3.08 12.51
N GLN A 128 -22.30 -2.57 13.02
CA GLN A 128 -21.80 -2.76 14.40
C GLN A 128 -21.51 -4.22 14.77
N HIS A 129 -21.08 -5.02 13.80
CA HIS A 129 -20.62 -6.38 14.03
C HIS A 129 -19.14 -6.43 14.42
N PRO A 130 -18.71 -7.45 15.17
CA PRO A 130 -17.30 -7.65 15.48
C PRO A 130 -16.45 -7.87 14.23
N TYR A 131 -15.41 -7.04 14.07
CA TYR A 131 -14.38 -7.25 13.06
C TYR A 131 -13.05 -7.61 13.73
N GLU A 132 -12.59 -8.84 13.51
CA GLU A 132 -11.34 -9.33 14.10
C GLU A 132 -10.13 -9.06 13.21
N LYS A 133 -10.25 -9.38 11.91
CA LYS A 133 -9.16 -9.26 10.93
C LYS A 133 -9.69 -9.30 9.48
N PRO A 134 -8.88 -8.86 8.50
CA PRO A 134 -9.17 -9.11 7.09
C PRO A 134 -9.30 -10.62 6.82
N LEU A 135 -10.17 -11.01 5.90
CA LEU A 135 -10.45 -12.41 5.56
C LEU A 135 -9.20 -13.11 5.01
N LYS A 136 -8.41 -12.41 4.17
CA LYS A 136 -7.17 -12.94 3.56
C LYS A 136 -5.88 -12.40 4.17
N GLY A 137 -5.98 -11.57 5.20
CA GLY A 137 -4.85 -10.83 5.77
C GLY A 137 -4.53 -11.17 7.23
N LEU A 138 -3.42 -10.60 7.68
CA LEU A 138 -3.03 -10.65 9.09
C LEU A 138 -3.78 -9.59 9.88
N SER A 139 -4.17 -9.93 11.11
CA SER A 139 -4.64 -8.94 12.08
C SER A 139 -3.52 -7.98 12.48
N LEU A 140 -3.87 -6.83 13.05
CA LEU A 140 -2.87 -5.88 13.55
C LEU A 140 -1.94 -6.51 14.61
N SER A 141 -2.49 -7.36 15.50
CA SER A 141 -1.72 -8.04 16.54
C SER A 141 -0.78 -9.09 15.95
N GLU A 142 -1.22 -9.85 14.94
CA GLU A 142 -0.39 -10.80 14.20
C GLU A 142 0.76 -10.08 13.48
N ARG A 143 0.48 -8.97 12.79
CA ARG A 143 1.49 -8.12 12.12
C ARG A 143 2.54 -7.60 13.11
N LYS A 144 2.10 -7.01 14.23
CA LYS A 144 2.98 -6.55 15.31
C LYS A 144 3.87 -7.68 15.83
N ASN A 145 3.30 -8.85 16.10
CA ASN A 145 4.04 -9.99 16.65
C ASN A 145 5.09 -10.52 15.67
N GLN A 146 4.76 -10.61 14.38
CA GLN A 146 5.72 -11.01 13.35
C GLN A 146 6.88 -9.99 13.22
N LEU A 147 6.58 -8.69 13.21
CA LEU A 147 7.60 -7.64 13.15
C LEU A 147 8.48 -7.61 14.40
N LYS A 148 7.91 -7.81 15.61
CA LYS A 148 8.69 -7.95 16.85
C LYS A 148 9.66 -9.15 16.77
N ARG A 149 9.19 -10.31 16.30
CA ARG A 149 10.05 -11.49 16.12
C ARG A 149 11.17 -11.24 15.12
N ARG A 150 10.87 -10.58 13.99
CA ARG A 150 11.86 -10.19 12.98
C ARG A 150 12.89 -9.21 13.54
N LEU A 151 12.44 -8.19 14.27
CA LEU A 151 13.32 -7.21 14.93
C LEU A 151 14.29 -7.90 15.89
N GLU A 152 13.79 -8.73 16.80
CA GLU A 152 14.61 -9.43 17.78
C GLU A 152 15.58 -10.42 17.12
N SER A 153 15.16 -11.10 16.05
CA SER A 153 16.03 -11.97 15.27
C SER A 153 17.16 -11.17 14.59
N ASN A 154 16.85 -10.02 14.00
CA ASN A 154 17.83 -9.17 13.34
C ASN A 154 18.80 -8.54 14.34
N LYS A 155 18.33 -8.07 15.50
CA LYS A 155 19.20 -7.58 16.59
C LYS A 155 20.19 -8.65 17.03
N LYS A 156 19.70 -9.87 17.35
CA LYS A 156 20.57 -10.98 17.77
C LYS A 156 21.60 -11.38 16.71
N ARG A 157 21.21 -11.43 15.44
CA ARG A 157 22.13 -11.75 14.34
C ARG A 157 23.18 -10.65 14.14
N LEU A 158 22.75 -9.39 14.15
CA LEU A 158 23.64 -8.23 14.03
C LEU A 158 24.63 -8.19 15.18
N HIS A 159 24.16 -8.41 16.41
CA HIS A 159 24.98 -8.50 17.61
C HIS A 159 26.12 -9.51 17.46
N LEU A 160 25.79 -10.75 17.10
CA LEU A 160 26.77 -11.83 16.95
C LEU A 160 27.78 -11.53 15.84
N LEU A 161 27.31 -10.99 14.71
CA LEU A 161 28.20 -10.64 13.59
C LEU A 161 29.16 -9.52 13.96
N LEU A 162 28.66 -8.45 14.59
CA LEU A 162 29.51 -7.37 15.05
C LEU A 162 30.52 -7.86 16.09
N GLN A 163 30.11 -8.73 17.04
CA GLN A 163 31.04 -9.36 17.99
C GLN A 163 32.14 -10.17 17.30
N VAL A 164 31.80 -10.98 16.29
CA VAL A 164 32.81 -11.75 15.53
C VAL A 164 33.78 -10.84 14.78
N ILE A 165 33.30 -9.74 14.21
CA ILE A 165 34.13 -8.75 13.51
C ILE A 165 35.06 -8.00 14.48
N MET A 166 34.62 -7.83 15.72
CA MET A 166 35.34 -7.11 16.77
C MET A 166 36.29 -8.00 17.59
N GLY A 167 36.00 -9.30 17.73
CA GLY A 167 36.74 -10.28 18.54
C GLY A 167 38.13 -10.65 18.02
N LYS A 168 38.76 -9.79 17.20
CA LYS A 168 40.13 -9.91 16.72
C LYS A 168 41.11 -8.97 17.43
N GLU A 169 40.71 -8.26 18.50
CA GLU A 169 41.55 -7.22 19.16
C GLU A 169 41.53 -7.24 20.70
N ASN A 170 42.55 -6.59 21.30
CA ASN A 170 42.86 -6.51 22.74
C ASN A 170 41.68 -6.06 23.64
N THR A 171 41.70 -6.51 24.89
CA THR A 171 40.66 -6.39 25.92
C THR A 171 40.10 -4.98 26.22
N SER A 172 40.84 -3.88 26.03
CA SER A 172 40.28 -2.52 26.28
C SER A 172 39.43 -1.99 25.13
N ILE A 173 39.59 -2.53 23.92
CA ILE A 173 38.79 -2.18 22.74
C ILE A 173 37.45 -2.95 22.79
N GLU A 174 37.42 -4.10 23.46
CA GLU A 174 36.22 -4.93 23.64
C GLU A 174 35.09 -4.20 24.40
N ASP A 175 35.41 -3.43 25.46
CA ASP A 175 34.39 -2.73 26.26
C ASP A 175 33.68 -1.60 25.49
N ASN A 176 34.44 -0.82 24.70
CA ASN A 176 33.87 0.25 23.85
C ASN A 176 33.00 -0.34 22.74
N ASN A 177 33.42 -1.46 22.18
CA ASN A 177 32.73 -2.19 21.12
C ASN A 177 31.42 -2.83 21.60
N LEU A 178 31.42 -3.45 22.79
CA LEU A 178 30.20 -3.95 23.43
C LEU A 178 29.25 -2.82 23.81
N THR A 179 29.78 -1.68 24.25
CA THR A 179 28.99 -0.48 24.54
C THR A 179 28.30 0.05 23.27
N MET A 180 29.01 0.09 22.14
CA MET A 180 28.44 0.47 20.84
C MET A 180 27.27 -0.44 20.45
N ILE A 181 27.44 -1.77 20.50
CA ILE A 181 26.35 -2.72 20.18
C ILE A 181 25.16 -2.52 21.13
N SER A 182 25.41 -2.44 22.44
CA SER A 182 24.37 -2.19 23.44
C SER A 182 23.61 -0.90 23.15
N ASN A 183 24.33 0.16 22.73
CA ASN A 183 23.72 1.43 22.38
C ASN A 183 22.86 1.36 21.11
N LEU A 184 23.27 0.60 20.09
CA LEU A 184 22.44 0.33 18.92
C LEU A 184 21.15 -0.39 19.32
N GLU A 185 21.23 -1.43 20.14
CA GLU A 185 20.06 -2.26 20.47
C GLU A 185 19.05 -1.57 21.38
N LYS A 186 19.53 -0.91 22.44
CA LYS A 186 18.70 -0.29 23.48
C LYS A 186 18.06 1.01 23.01
N ASN A 187 18.78 1.81 22.23
CA ASN A 187 18.30 3.13 21.83
C ASN A 187 17.52 3.13 20.52
N LEU A 188 17.50 2.02 19.76
CA LEU A 188 16.81 1.92 18.48
C LEU A 188 15.31 2.34 18.55
N PRO A 189 14.50 1.93 19.54
CA PRO A 189 13.11 2.36 19.60
C PRO A 189 12.97 3.88 19.75
N ASN A 190 13.71 4.50 20.67
CA ASN A 190 13.67 5.95 20.86
C ASN A 190 14.22 6.69 19.65
N PHE A 191 15.26 6.15 18.99
CA PHE A 191 15.74 6.67 17.72
C PHE A 191 14.61 6.74 16.69
N THR A 192 13.83 5.67 16.50
CA THR A 192 12.74 5.68 15.50
C THR A 192 11.61 6.63 15.88
N GLU A 193 11.23 6.71 17.16
CA GLU A 193 10.20 7.68 17.60
C GLU A 193 10.61 9.14 17.32
N VAL A 194 11.88 9.49 17.58
CA VAL A 194 12.41 10.85 17.39
C VAL A 194 12.61 11.17 15.91
N GLU A 195 13.24 10.27 15.16
CA GLU A 195 13.56 10.45 13.73
C GLU A 195 12.29 10.72 12.91
N PHE A 196 11.26 9.90 13.14
CA PHE A 196 9.98 10.02 12.45
C PHE A 196 9.02 11.00 13.11
N ARG A 197 9.41 11.61 14.24
CA ARG A 197 8.58 12.54 15.03
C ARG A 197 7.18 11.97 15.23
N THR A 198 7.12 10.77 15.78
CA THR A 198 5.86 10.08 16.05
C THR A 198 5.03 10.84 17.08
N ARG A 199 3.77 10.41 17.26
CA ARG A 199 2.89 10.98 18.29
C ARG A 199 3.52 10.87 19.69
N LYS A 200 4.11 9.71 20.01
CA LYS A 200 4.74 9.43 21.29
C LYS A 200 5.83 10.45 21.64
N TYR A 201 6.69 10.81 20.68
CA TYR A 201 7.71 11.83 20.91
C TYR A 201 7.11 13.24 21.03
N ARG A 202 6.20 13.64 20.13
CA ARG A 202 5.63 15.01 20.11
C ARG A 202 4.77 15.36 21.32
N GLU A 203 4.03 14.39 21.83
CA GLU A 203 3.10 14.57 22.96
C GLU A 203 3.74 14.17 24.31
N SER A 204 5.03 13.79 24.31
CA SER A 204 5.76 13.47 25.52
C SER A 204 5.97 14.70 26.40
N ASN A 205 6.06 14.48 27.72
CA ASN A 205 6.46 15.54 28.64
C ASN A 205 7.94 15.91 28.45
N GLU A 206 8.37 17.05 28.99
CA GLU A 206 9.72 17.58 28.76
C GLU A 206 10.84 16.60 29.16
N GLU A 207 10.69 15.91 30.29
CA GLU A 207 11.66 14.91 30.77
C GLU A 207 11.79 13.71 29.81
N THR A 208 10.66 13.16 29.37
CA THR A 208 10.62 12.05 28.41
C THR A 208 11.17 12.50 27.06
N HIS A 209 10.83 13.72 26.61
CA HIS A 209 11.33 14.29 25.37
C HIS A 209 12.86 14.41 25.39
N GLN A 210 13.44 14.94 26.47
CA GLN A 210 14.89 15.04 26.64
C GLN A 210 15.56 13.66 26.69
N SER A 211 14.98 12.70 27.40
CA SER A 211 15.48 11.31 27.47
C SER A 211 15.47 10.61 26.10
N MET A 212 14.39 10.77 25.33
CA MET A 212 14.28 10.23 23.97
C MET A 212 15.28 10.89 23.02
N ALA A 213 15.45 12.21 23.11
CA ALA A 213 16.45 12.95 22.31
C ALA A 213 17.89 12.51 22.63
N SER A 214 18.22 12.31 23.90
CA SER A 214 19.51 11.76 24.33
C SER A 214 19.74 10.33 23.80
N SER A 215 18.71 9.48 23.86
CA SER A 215 18.75 8.13 23.28
C SER A 215 18.97 8.16 21.76
N HIS A 216 18.29 9.06 21.04
CA HIS A 216 18.46 9.26 19.59
C HIS A 216 19.90 9.67 19.25
N TYR A 217 20.46 10.61 19.99
CA TYR A 217 21.86 11.03 19.82
C TYR A 217 22.83 9.87 20.06
N THR A 218 22.65 9.15 21.16
CA THR A 218 23.46 7.97 21.52
C THR A 218 23.40 6.89 20.44
N TYR A 219 22.22 6.65 19.87
CA TYR A 219 22.06 5.72 18.75
C TYR A 219 22.80 6.19 17.50
N LYS A 220 22.69 7.47 17.13
CA LYS A 220 23.39 8.03 15.95
C LYS A 220 24.90 7.97 16.10
N GLU A 221 25.43 8.19 17.29
CA GLU A 221 26.87 8.02 17.56
C GLU A 221 27.29 6.55 17.41
N ALA A 222 26.55 5.62 18.00
CA ALA A 222 26.84 4.19 17.87
C ALA A 222 26.73 3.69 16.42
N GLU A 223 25.76 4.19 15.66
CA GLU A 223 25.60 3.91 14.23
C GLU A 223 26.81 4.41 13.44
N ARG A 224 27.25 5.66 13.68
CA ARG A 224 28.45 6.20 13.01
C ARG A 224 29.71 5.39 13.35
N ALA A 225 29.87 5.01 14.61
CA ALA A 225 30.98 4.16 15.05
C ALA A 225 30.96 2.80 14.33
N MET A 226 29.79 2.15 14.28
CA MET A 226 29.61 0.88 13.56
C MET A 226 29.94 1.01 12.08
N MET A 227 29.43 2.06 11.41
CA MET A 227 29.69 2.30 9.98
C MET A 227 31.18 2.51 9.70
N THR A 228 31.89 3.22 10.60
CA THR A 228 33.33 3.46 10.49
C THR A 228 34.11 2.16 10.65
N LEU A 229 33.81 1.39 11.70
CA LEU A 229 34.41 0.08 11.95
C LEU A 229 34.23 -0.87 10.76
N LEU A 230 33.01 -0.96 10.22
CA LEU A 230 32.73 -1.84 9.09
C LEU A 230 33.49 -1.42 7.82
N LYS A 231 33.62 -0.12 7.55
CA LYS A 231 34.41 0.39 6.41
C LYS A 231 35.91 0.12 6.57
N GLU A 232 36.44 0.33 7.77
CA GLU A 232 37.83 0.01 8.08
C GLU A 232 38.12 -1.47 7.88
N ARG A 233 37.25 -2.35 8.41
CA ARG A 233 37.39 -3.81 8.26
C ARG A 233 37.22 -4.29 6.82
N CYS A 234 36.39 -3.63 6.02
CA CYS A 234 36.22 -3.96 4.60
C CYS A 234 37.42 -3.53 3.75
N SER A 235 38.22 -2.57 4.23
CA SER A 235 39.40 -2.05 3.53
C SER A 235 40.68 -2.86 3.80
N LEU A 236 40.62 -3.87 4.68
CA LEU A 236 41.77 -4.71 5.03
C LEU A 236 41.97 -5.83 3.99
N GLU A 237 43.19 -5.94 3.46
CA GLU A 237 43.56 -6.96 2.46
C GLU A 237 43.59 -8.38 3.04
N GLU A 238 44.03 -8.55 4.29
CA GLU A 238 44.06 -9.85 4.99
C GLU A 238 43.26 -9.78 6.30
N GLY A 239 42.39 -10.77 6.54
CA GLY A 239 41.62 -10.90 7.78
C GLY A 239 40.46 -9.90 7.94
N GLY A 240 40.19 -9.07 6.93
CA GLY A 240 39.02 -8.18 6.84
C GLY A 240 37.70 -8.90 6.51
N ILE A 241 36.63 -8.12 6.38
CA ILE A 241 35.33 -8.60 5.87
C ILE A 241 35.23 -8.33 4.37
N THR A 242 34.52 -9.19 3.66
CA THR A 242 34.24 -8.99 2.23
C THR A 242 33.19 -7.90 2.01
N GLU A 243 33.18 -7.33 0.80
CA GLU A 243 32.16 -6.36 0.36
C GLU A 243 30.72 -6.93 0.43
N GLU A 244 30.56 -8.24 0.20
CA GLU A 244 29.27 -8.92 0.33
C GLU A 244 28.82 -9.04 1.79
N GLU A 245 29.75 -9.34 2.71
CA GLU A 245 29.47 -9.37 4.15
C GLU A 245 29.13 -7.97 4.67
N TYR A 246 29.90 -6.95 4.25
CA TYR A 246 29.62 -5.54 4.54
C TYR A 246 28.17 -5.18 4.16
N LYS A 247 27.78 -5.43 2.91
CA LYS A 247 26.41 -5.18 2.42
C LYS A 247 25.35 -5.96 3.20
N ARG A 248 25.64 -7.22 3.56
CA ARG A 248 24.70 -8.06 4.32
C ARG A 248 24.47 -7.52 5.73
N ILE A 249 25.52 -7.07 6.41
CA ILE A 249 25.44 -6.48 7.76
C ILE A 249 24.63 -5.19 7.71
N LEU A 250 24.91 -4.30 6.75
CA LEU A 250 24.13 -3.09 6.55
C LEU A 250 22.66 -3.39 6.26
N ALA A 251 22.38 -4.37 5.39
CA ALA A 251 21.01 -4.77 5.11
C ALA A 251 20.28 -5.24 6.39
N MET A 252 20.94 -6.02 7.27
CA MET A 252 20.35 -6.43 8.55
C MET A 252 20.12 -5.25 9.50
N HIS A 253 21.06 -4.31 9.58
CA HIS A 253 20.91 -3.08 10.37
C HIS A 253 19.71 -2.25 9.89
N TYR A 254 19.61 -1.99 8.59
CA TYR A 254 18.47 -1.25 8.02
C TYR A 254 17.15 -2.01 8.17
N GLN A 255 17.15 -3.34 8.11
CA GLN A 255 15.95 -4.14 8.41
C GLN A 255 15.54 -4.03 9.88
N ALA A 256 16.48 -3.95 10.82
CA ALA A 256 16.17 -3.71 12.23
C ALA A 256 15.55 -2.31 12.42
N GLN A 257 16.12 -1.29 11.78
CA GLN A 257 15.56 0.07 11.78
C GLN A 257 14.15 0.10 11.21
N TYR A 258 13.94 -0.53 10.05
CA TYR A 258 12.64 -0.64 9.42
C TYR A 258 11.62 -1.33 10.32
N CYS A 259 11.97 -2.46 10.94
CA CYS A 259 11.04 -3.16 11.85
C CYS A 259 10.69 -2.31 13.07
N SER A 260 11.67 -1.60 13.66
CA SER A 260 11.43 -0.69 14.79
C SER A 260 10.53 0.47 14.38
N MET A 261 10.78 1.08 13.22
CA MET A 261 9.95 2.15 12.65
C MET A 261 8.52 1.65 12.43
N ALA A 262 8.35 0.51 11.76
CA ALA A 262 7.03 -0.06 11.49
C ALA A 262 6.26 -0.32 12.78
N LEU A 263 6.93 -0.84 13.82
CA LEU A 263 6.30 -1.04 15.13
C LEU A 263 5.81 0.27 15.76
N SER A 264 6.60 1.35 15.71
CA SER A 264 6.17 2.68 16.19
C SER A 264 4.90 3.17 15.47
N PHE A 265 4.78 2.95 14.16
CA PHE A 265 3.57 3.32 13.43
C PHE A 265 2.39 2.39 13.72
N LEU A 266 2.61 1.09 13.92
CA LEU A 266 1.55 0.14 14.27
C LEU A 266 0.98 0.37 15.67
N GLU A 267 1.75 0.95 16.59
CA GLU A 267 1.22 1.45 17.87
C GLU A 267 0.23 2.59 17.66
N ILE A 268 0.47 3.48 16.70
CA ILE A 268 -0.47 4.55 16.34
C ILE A 268 -1.70 3.97 15.65
N GLU A 269 -1.53 2.98 14.75
CA GLU A 269 -2.66 2.32 14.06
C GLU A 269 -3.66 1.71 15.03
N GLU A 270 -3.21 1.09 16.12
CA GLU A 270 -4.09 0.47 17.12
C GLU A 270 -5.05 1.49 17.75
N GLU A 271 -4.53 2.65 18.12
CA GLU A 271 -5.33 3.74 18.65
C GLU A 271 -6.27 4.33 17.59
N LYS A 272 -5.80 4.47 16.35
CA LYS A 272 -6.63 4.97 15.24
C LYS A 272 -7.75 4.02 14.86
N TRP A 273 -7.48 2.73 14.96
CA TRP A 273 -8.47 1.68 14.77
C TRP A 273 -9.57 1.75 15.83
N ARG A 274 -9.17 1.87 17.11
CA ARG A 274 -10.11 2.08 18.22
C ARG A 274 -10.99 3.32 18.04
N GLN A 275 -10.38 4.46 17.69
CA GLN A 275 -11.10 5.70 17.39
C GLN A 275 -12.07 5.54 16.21
N LYS A 276 -11.69 4.79 15.16
CA LYS A 276 -12.55 4.50 14.02
C LYS A 276 -13.76 3.67 14.45
N GLN A 277 -13.55 2.61 15.25
CA GLN A 277 -14.61 1.79 15.82
C GLN A 277 -15.58 2.61 16.67
N GLU A 278 -15.07 3.41 17.61
CA GLU A 278 -15.87 4.28 18.48
C GLU A 278 -16.73 5.26 17.65
N ARG A 279 -16.13 5.94 16.66
CA ARG A 279 -16.85 6.89 15.79
C ARG A 279 -17.97 6.25 14.97
N PHE A 280 -17.73 5.06 14.39
CA PHE A 280 -18.77 4.34 13.67
C PHE A 280 -19.84 3.80 14.63
N GLY A 281 -19.42 3.33 15.81
CA GLY A 281 -20.30 2.94 16.90
C GLY A 281 -21.26 4.08 17.27
N GLU A 282 -20.74 5.27 17.55
CA GLU A 282 -21.55 6.45 17.86
C GLU A 282 -22.48 6.86 16.70
N LYS A 283 -21.96 6.86 15.46
CA LYS A 283 -22.74 7.28 14.28
C LYS A 283 -23.93 6.38 13.99
N TYR A 284 -23.81 5.06 14.19
CA TYR A 284 -24.78 4.08 13.71
C TYR A 284 -25.59 3.37 14.80
N LYS A 285 -25.37 3.68 16.08
CA LYS A 285 -25.95 2.96 17.24
C LYS A 285 -27.48 2.97 17.26
N GLU A 286 -28.08 4.10 16.90
CA GLU A 286 -29.54 4.30 16.96
C GLU A 286 -30.16 4.36 15.57
N GLU A 287 -29.37 4.11 14.53
CA GLU A 287 -29.81 4.21 13.15
C GLU A 287 -30.56 2.96 12.70
N SER A 288 -31.56 3.15 11.84
CA SER A 288 -32.30 2.03 11.25
C SER A 288 -31.45 1.25 10.26
N VAL A 289 -31.75 -0.05 10.10
CA VAL A 289 -31.12 -0.91 9.07
C VAL A 289 -31.24 -0.31 7.67
N ALA A 290 -32.37 0.36 7.36
CA ALA A 290 -32.57 1.02 6.07
C ALA A 290 -31.59 2.21 5.88
N PHE A 291 -31.35 2.98 6.94
CA PHE A 291 -30.36 4.06 6.93
C PHE A 291 -28.93 3.51 6.76
N GLN A 292 -28.58 2.48 7.54
CA GLN A 292 -27.28 1.80 7.46
C GLN A 292 -27.01 1.26 6.05
N LYS A 293 -27.99 0.60 5.42
CA LYS A 293 -27.91 0.14 4.02
C LYS A 293 -27.67 1.28 3.04
N ARG A 294 -28.36 2.41 3.20
CA ARG A 294 -28.17 3.60 2.34
C ARG A 294 -26.77 4.19 2.49
N GLU A 295 -26.25 4.26 3.71
CA GLU A 295 -24.90 4.76 3.98
C GLU A 295 -23.83 3.82 3.40
N PHE A 296 -24.00 2.51 3.58
CA PHE A 296 -23.15 1.51 2.97
C PHE A 296 -23.16 1.62 1.43
N ARG A 297 -24.33 1.87 0.82
CA ARG A 297 -24.46 2.14 -0.62
C ARG A 297 -23.69 3.38 -1.06
N SER A 298 -23.82 4.47 -0.31
CA SER A 298 -23.11 5.73 -0.59
C SER A 298 -21.58 5.53 -0.57
N MET A 299 -21.08 4.81 0.44
CA MET A 299 -19.66 4.47 0.55
C MET A 299 -19.19 3.54 -0.57
N PHE A 300 -20.02 2.57 -0.98
CA PHE A 300 -19.76 1.72 -2.15
C PHE A 300 -19.64 2.55 -3.44
N ASP A 301 -20.59 3.46 -3.70
CA ASP A 301 -20.59 4.28 -4.90
C ASP A 301 -19.40 5.25 -4.93
N ALA A 302 -19.01 5.81 -3.77
CA ALA A 302 -17.81 6.62 -3.63
C ALA A 302 -16.53 5.81 -3.90
N LYS A 303 -16.39 4.62 -3.31
CA LYS A 303 -15.22 3.75 -3.55
C LYS A 303 -15.10 3.40 -5.03
N ARG A 304 -16.22 3.05 -5.69
CA ARG A 304 -16.26 2.80 -7.13
C ARG A 304 -15.75 3.99 -7.94
N GLU A 305 -16.13 5.22 -7.57
CA GLU A 305 -15.66 6.43 -8.25
C GLU A 305 -14.13 6.58 -8.13
N TYR A 306 -13.57 6.38 -6.94
CA TYR A 306 -12.11 6.41 -6.74
C TYR A 306 -11.39 5.30 -7.49
N ILE A 307 -11.94 4.08 -7.54
CA ILE A 307 -11.39 2.99 -8.35
C ILE A 307 -11.33 3.42 -9.83
N SER A 308 -12.34 4.15 -10.34
CA SER A 308 -12.32 4.64 -11.73
C SER A 308 -11.14 5.58 -12.02
N LEU A 309 -10.58 6.26 -11.01
CA LEU A 309 -9.43 7.16 -11.18
C LEU A 309 -8.15 6.41 -11.57
N THR A 310 -8.05 5.12 -11.23
CA THR A 310 -6.93 4.26 -11.62
C THR A 310 -6.81 4.19 -13.15
N ALA A 311 -7.94 3.99 -13.83
CA ALA A 311 -8.03 3.93 -15.27
C ALA A 311 -7.96 5.32 -15.93
N LYS A 312 -8.64 6.33 -15.37
CA LYS A 312 -8.60 7.72 -15.89
C LYS A 312 -7.17 8.26 -15.93
N SER A 313 -6.38 8.02 -14.87
CA SER A 313 -4.99 8.46 -14.78
C SER A 313 -4.08 7.77 -15.80
N ALA A 314 -4.38 6.52 -16.14
CA ALA A 314 -3.66 5.77 -17.16
C ALA A 314 -4.19 5.98 -18.59
N ARG A 315 -5.33 6.67 -18.75
CA ARG A 315 -6.08 6.80 -20.02
C ARG A 315 -6.45 5.43 -20.59
N THR A 316 -6.77 4.48 -19.72
CA THR A 316 -7.27 3.15 -20.06
C THR A 316 -8.79 3.12 -19.95
N ASP A 317 -9.39 1.99 -20.32
CA ASP A 317 -10.81 1.78 -20.18
C ASP A 317 -11.24 1.70 -18.71
N LEU A 318 -12.41 2.26 -18.37
CA LEU A 318 -12.95 2.33 -17.01
C LEU A 318 -13.52 1.01 -16.50
N SER A 319 -13.59 -0.01 -17.34
CA SER A 319 -14.13 -1.31 -16.98
C SER A 319 -13.28 -1.98 -15.90
N PRO A 320 -13.92 -2.52 -14.84
CA PRO A 320 -13.25 -3.33 -13.83
C PRO A 320 -12.91 -4.74 -14.35
N LEU A 321 -13.45 -5.14 -15.51
CA LEU A 321 -13.37 -6.50 -16.00
C LEU A 321 -11.98 -6.86 -16.54
N TYR A 322 -11.56 -8.08 -16.23
CA TYR A 322 -10.38 -8.71 -16.79
C TYR A 322 -10.70 -9.46 -18.07
N ILE A 323 -9.85 -9.31 -19.09
CA ILE A 323 -9.84 -10.21 -20.25
C ILE A 323 -8.40 -10.71 -20.45
N PRO A 324 -8.14 -12.02 -20.33
CA PRO A 324 -6.86 -12.63 -20.64
C PRO A 324 -6.38 -12.30 -22.07
N GLY A 325 -5.07 -12.15 -22.24
CA GLY A 325 -4.43 -12.02 -23.57
C GLY A 325 -4.11 -10.59 -24.04
N LYS A 326 -4.57 -9.53 -23.36
CA LYS A 326 -4.20 -8.13 -23.69
C LYS A 326 -2.89 -7.67 -23.01
N ASN A 327 -1.76 -8.36 -23.20
CA ASN A 327 -0.47 -8.01 -22.57
C ASN A 327 -0.60 -7.63 -21.07
N ALA A 328 -1.58 -8.22 -20.39
CA ALA A 328 -2.04 -7.76 -19.10
C ALA A 328 -1.03 -8.26 -18.06
N LYS A 329 -0.26 -7.33 -17.51
CA LYS A 329 0.62 -7.65 -16.39
C LYS A 329 -0.23 -7.62 -15.13
N VAL A 330 -0.56 -8.81 -14.68
CA VAL A 330 -1.27 -9.08 -13.44
C VAL A 330 -0.30 -8.91 -12.27
N LEU A 331 -0.73 -8.21 -11.22
CA LEU A 331 0.05 -7.91 -10.02
C LEU A 331 -0.40 -8.82 -8.87
N PRO A 332 0.41 -9.85 -8.52
CA PRO A 332 0.22 -10.58 -7.27
C PRO A 332 0.33 -9.63 -6.07
N LEU A 333 -0.49 -9.87 -5.05
CA LEU A 333 -0.56 -8.98 -3.88
C LEU A 333 0.77 -8.94 -3.10
N GLU A 334 1.48 -10.08 -3.01
CA GLU A 334 2.82 -10.16 -2.40
C GLU A 334 3.84 -9.28 -3.14
N GLN A 335 3.84 -9.34 -4.48
CA GLN A 335 4.71 -8.49 -5.29
C GLN A 335 4.36 -7.01 -5.12
N GLY A 336 3.06 -6.68 -5.06
CA GLY A 336 2.59 -5.33 -4.79
C GLY A 336 3.07 -4.81 -3.43
N ALA A 337 3.00 -5.65 -2.40
CA ALA A 337 3.49 -5.33 -1.06
C ALA A 337 5.01 -5.13 -1.05
N SER A 338 5.78 -6.04 -1.66
CA SER A 338 7.24 -5.88 -1.75
C SER A 338 7.65 -4.59 -2.45
N LEU A 339 6.99 -4.23 -3.56
CA LEU A 339 7.25 -2.99 -4.27
C LEU A 339 6.89 -1.76 -3.44
N MET A 340 5.78 -1.81 -2.70
CA MET A 340 5.37 -0.73 -1.81
C MET A 340 6.43 -0.48 -0.73
N GLU A 341 6.88 -1.52 -0.03
CA GLU A 341 7.89 -1.40 1.03
C GLU A 341 9.24 -0.88 0.50
N GLU A 342 9.68 -1.38 -0.66
CA GLU A 342 10.91 -0.91 -1.35
C GLU A 342 10.82 0.57 -1.72
N MET A 343 9.64 1.04 -2.14
CA MET A 343 9.45 2.42 -2.53
C MET A 343 9.37 3.36 -1.32
N ILE A 344 8.71 2.94 -0.23
CA ILE A 344 8.70 3.73 1.01
C ILE A 344 10.09 3.92 1.59
N SER A 345 10.94 2.90 1.52
CA SER A 345 12.31 3.01 2.04
C SER A 345 13.13 4.09 1.32
N ARG A 346 12.64 4.62 0.19
CA ARG A 346 13.27 5.72 -0.58
C ARG A 346 12.66 7.09 -0.31
N ASP A 347 11.41 7.16 0.15
CA ASP A 347 10.73 8.40 0.53
C ASP A 347 10.05 8.22 1.90
N THR A 348 10.88 8.08 2.94
CA THR A 348 10.39 7.90 4.30
C THR A 348 9.73 9.16 4.86
N ASP A 349 9.97 10.33 4.27
CA ASP A 349 9.33 11.60 4.65
C ASP A 349 7.81 11.57 4.43
N MET A 350 7.31 10.65 3.59
CA MET A 350 5.88 10.45 3.46
C MET A 350 5.20 9.94 4.73
N LEU A 351 5.95 9.29 5.63
CA LEU A 351 5.44 8.80 6.90
C LEU A 351 5.27 9.93 7.93
N ARG A 352 5.81 11.13 7.63
CA ARG A 352 5.85 12.28 8.55
C ARG A 352 4.79 13.33 8.25
N VAL A 353 4.03 13.16 7.17
CA VAL A 353 3.00 14.12 6.74
C VAL A 353 1.84 14.18 7.73
N ALA A 354 1.14 15.31 7.74
CA ALA A 354 -0.01 15.55 8.62
C ALA A 354 -1.09 14.46 8.49
N ARG A 355 -1.31 13.97 7.27
CA ARG A 355 -2.26 12.89 6.98
C ARG A 355 -1.99 11.61 7.78
N VAL A 356 -0.75 11.09 7.76
CA VAL A 356 -0.36 9.88 8.52
C VAL A 356 -0.53 10.12 10.02
N ARG A 357 -0.14 11.30 10.50
CA ARG A 357 -0.31 11.67 11.91
C ARG A 357 -1.79 11.65 12.35
N MET A 358 -2.68 12.18 11.52
CA MET A 358 -4.10 12.33 11.87
C MET A 358 -4.87 11.02 11.71
N TYR A 359 -4.64 10.26 10.65
CA TYR A 359 -5.47 9.11 10.27
C TYR A 359 -4.76 7.75 10.35
N GLY A 360 -3.47 7.73 10.67
CA GLY A 360 -2.65 6.52 10.58
C GLY A 360 -2.14 6.27 9.16
N LEU A 361 -1.42 5.16 8.98
CA LEU A 361 -0.96 4.77 7.65
C LEU A 361 -2.15 4.38 6.76
N PRO A 362 -2.08 4.66 5.46
CA PRO A 362 -3.16 4.26 4.55
C PRO A 362 -3.21 2.74 4.35
N THR A 363 -4.41 2.17 4.31
CA THR A 363 -4.61 0.77 3.93
C THR A 363 -4.43 0.61 2.42
N VAL A 364 -3.74 -0.44 1.99
CA VAL A 364 -3.53 -0.74 0.57
C VAL A 364 -4.58 -1.75 0.11
N ILE A 365 -5.39 -1.36 -0.87
CA ILE A 365 -6.47 -2.17 -1.45
C ILE A 365 -6.10 -2.57 -2.87
N LEU A 366 -6.10 -3.88 -3.14
CA LEU A 366 -6.07 -4.38 -4.50
C LEU A 366 -7.47 -4.28 -5.11
N VAL A 367 -7.58 -3.60 -6.25
CA VAL A 367 -8.88 -3.29 -6.89
C VAL A 367 -8.96 -3.85 -8.31
N PRO A 368 -10.16 -4.20 -8.79
CA PRO A 368 -10.36 -4.68 -10.15
C PRO A 368 -10.10 -3.58 -11.17
N GLY A 369 -9.83 -3.97 -12.41
CA GLY A 369 -9.58 -3.08 -13.54
C GLY A 369 -8.11 -2.89 -13.90
N HIS A 370 -7.89 -1.95 -14.81
CA HIS A 370 -6.62 -1.74 -15.49
C HIS A 370 -6.20 -0.27 -15.44
N GLY A 371 -5.03 0.03 -14.86
CA GLY A 371 -4.61 1.42 -14.73
C GLY A 371 -3.30 1.64 -13.97
N TYR A 372 -3.18 2.81 -13.35
CA TYR A 372 -2.18 3.14 -12.35
C TYR A 372 -2.81 3.20 -10.97
N GLY A 373 -2.02 3.04 -9.91
CA GLY A 373 -2.50 3.23 -8.56
C GLY A 373 -2.90 4.67 -8.27
N THR A 374 -3.79 4.84 -7.31
CA THR A 374 -4.28 6.15 -6.84
C THR A 374 -4.48 6.13 -5.33
N TYR A 375 -4.63 7.29 -4.73
CA TYR A 375 -4.97 7.47 -3.33
C TYR A 375 -6.42 7.96 -3.19
N ASP A 376 -7.15 7.39 -2.24
CA ASP A 376 -8.48 7.81 -1.85
C ASP A 376 -8.40 8.60 -0.54
N TRP A 377 -8.61 9.91 -0.66
CA TRP A 377 -8.60 10.84 0.48
C TRP A 377 -9.79 10.64 1.42
N SER A 378 -10.90 10.04 0.96
CA SER A 378 -12.13 9.93 1.77
C SER A 378 -11.95 8.99 2.97
N ASP A 379 -11.22 7.89 2.78
CA ASP A 379 -11.02 6.86 3.79
C ASP A 379 -9.56 6.48 4.03
N ASN A 380 -8.61 7.25 3.49
CA ASN A 380 -7.17 7.05 3.68
C ASN A 380 -6.71 5.69 3.12
N THR A 381 -7.01 5.41 1.86
CA THR A 381 -6.65 4.12 1.23
C THR A 381 -5.85 4.31 -0.06
N LEU A 382 -4.83 3.47 -0.27
CA LEU A 382 -4.09 3.38 -1.53
C LEU A 382 -4.74 2.28 -2.39
N LEU A 383 -5.25 2.66 -3.55
CA LEU A 383 -5.89 1.74 -4.48
C LEU A 383 -4.89 1.32 -5.55
N ILE A 384 -4.59 0.03 -5.65
CA ILE A 384 -3.70 -0.53 -6.65
C ILE A 384 -4.51 -1.42 -7.59
N PRO A 385 -4.65 -1.07 -8.89
CA PRO A 385 -5.31 -1.96 -9.83
C PRO A 385 -4.46 -3.22 -10.02
N PHE A 386 -5.10 -4.39 -9.98
CA PHE A 386 -4.38 -5.65 -10.15
C PHE A 386 -3.81 -5.81 -11.56
N VAL A 387 -4.36 -5.15 -12.59
CA VAL A 387 -3.71 -5.03 -13.90
C VAL A 387 -3.04 -3.67 -14.05
N SER A 388 -1.72 -3.70 -14.24
CA SER A 388 -0.94 -2.48 -14.42
C SER A 388 -0.87 -2.05 -15.87
N ALA A 389 -1.11 -0.77 -16.15
CA ALA A 389 -1.11 -0.23 -17.52
C ALA A 389 0.23 -0.34 -18.26
N HIS A 390 1.35 -0.31 -17.54
CA HIS A 390 2.69 -0.33 -18.13
C HIS A 390 3.64 -1.24 -17.34
N SER A 391 3.77 -0.96 -16.03
CA SER A 391 4.53 -1.78 -15.08
C SER A 391 3.93 -1.67 -13.68
N HIS A 392 4.16 -2.70 -12.88
CA HIS A 392 3.74 -2.73 -11.47
C HIS A 392 4.40 -1.61 -10.65
N GLU A 393 5.70 -1.38 -10.87
CA GLU A 393 6.44 -0.28 -10.25
C GLU A 393 5.75 1.06 -10.51
N LYS A 394 5.31 1.30 -11.76
CA LYS A 394 4.64 2.54 -12.10
C LYS A 394 3.28 2.65 -11.43
N SER A 395 2.55 1.54 -11.31
CA SER A 395 1.26 1.51 -10.61
C SER A 395 1.42 1.88 -9.13
N VAL A 396 2.36 1.25 -8.42
CA VAL A 396 2.64 1.52 -7.01
C VAL A 396 3.16 2.94 -6.80
N ALA A 397 4.12 3.38 -7.62
CA ALA A 397 4.67 4.73 -7.53
C ALA A 397 3.61 5.82 -7.76
N TYR A 398 2.64 5.59 -8.64
CA TYR A 398 1.54 6.53 -8.86
C TYR A 398 0.61 6.63 -7.66
N ALA A 399 0.29 5.53 -6.98
CA ALA A 399 -0.48 5.59 -5.73
C ALA A 399 0.25 6.43 -4.67
N LEU A 400 1.55 6.22 -4.51
CA LEU A 400 2.39 7.01 -3.60
C LEU A 400 2.48 8.48 -4.04
N ALA A 401 2.58 8.75 -5.34
CA ALA A 401 2.60 10.12 -5.86
C ALA A 401 1.29 10.85 -5.61
N THR A 402 0.14 10.19 -5.82
CA THR A 402 -1.18 10.75 -5.50
C THR A 402 -1.32 11.01 -4.01
N PHE A 403 -0.83 10.10 -3.15
CA PHE A 403 -0.79 10.31 -1.72
C PHE A 403 0.05 11.53 -1.30
N ARG A 404 1.27 11.64 -1.83
CA ARG A 404 2.15 12.81 -1.58
C ARG A 404 1.51 14.10 -2.07
N TRP A 405 0.88 14.07 -3.23
CA TRP A 405 0.22 15.24 -3.80
C TRP A 405 -0.98 15.69 -2.96
N ASP A 406 -1.87 14.78 -2.59
CA ASP A 406 -3.08 15.14 -1.86
C ASP A 406 -2.80 15.46 -0.39
N SER A 407 -1.81 14.79 0.22
CA SER A 407 -1.38 15.01 1.62
C SER A 407 -0.46 16.21 1.81
N ASP A 408 -0.14 16.93 0.74
CA ASP A 408 0.60 18.19 0.79
C ASP A 408 -0.31 19.34 1.25
N GLU A 409 -0.74 19.28 2.52
CA GLU A 409 -1.62 20.23 3.19
C GLU A 409 -0.98 21.64 3.29
N ASP A 410 0.33 21.69 3.59
CA ASP A 410 1.11 22.94 3.65
C ASP A 410 1.49 23.49 2.26
N ARG A 411 1.08 22.78 1.19
CA ARG A 411 1.35 23.12 -0.22
C ARG A 411 2.83 23.26 -0.57
N ALA A 412 3.73 22.66 0.21
CA ALA A 412 5.18 22.75 -0.03
C ALA A 412 5.55 22.12 -1.39
N ILE A 413 5.03 20.93 -1.68
CA ILE A 413 5.26 20.23 -2.95
C ILE A 413 4.60 21.00 -4.09
N LYS A 414 3.30 21.33 -3.96
CA LYS A 414 2.52 21.99 -5.01
C LYS A 414 3.13 23.33 -5.41
N ASN A 415 3.46 24.18 -4.43
CA ASN A 415 4.00 25.51 -4.68
C ASN A 415 5.41 25.44 -5.31
N SER A 416 6.30 24.61 -4.77
CA SER A 416 7.66 24.46 -5.33
C SER A 416 7.64 23.87 -6.75
N TYR A 417 6.75 22.92 -7.02
CA TYR A 417 6.66 22.25 -8.32
C TYR A 417 5.99 23.14 -9.39
N GLU A 418 5.06 24.03 -9.01
CA GLU A 418 4.44 25.03 -9.90
C GLU A 418 5.44 26.09 -10.39
N LEU A 419 6.48 26.39 -9.61
CA LEU A 419 7.48 27.41 -9.94
C LEU A 419 8.42 27.00 -11.10
N ILE A 420 8.52 25.69 -11.38
CA ILE A 420 9.28 25.14 -12.50
C ILE A 420 8.75 25.72 -13.81
N LYS A 421 9.65 26.17 -14.70
CA LYS A 421 9.27 26.95 -15.89
C LYS A 421 8.25 26.21 -16.77
N GLU A 422 8.43 24.91 -16.99
CA GLU A 422 7.55 24.05 -17.79
C GLU A 422 6.19 23.78 -17.14
N ASN A 423 6.05 24.08 -15.84
CA ASN A 423 4.84 23.82 -15.06
C ASN A 423 3.98 25.06 -14.81
N ARG A 424 4.54 26.25 -15.05
CA ARG A 424 3.81 27.51 -14.87
C ARG A 424 2.53 27.52 -15.71
N LYS A 425 1.44 27.97 -15.11
CA LYS A 425 0.09 28.09 -15.72
C LYS A 425 -0.59 26.76 -16.06
N LYS A 426 -0.03 25.60 -15.70
CA LYS A 426 -0.77 24.34 -15.79
C LYS A 426 -1.96 24.37 -14.83
N SER A 427 -3.09 23.78 -15.24
CA SER A 427 -4.17 23.50 -14.29
C SER A 427 -3.69 22.53 -13.22
N ILE A 428 -4.31 22.56 -12.03
CA ILE A 428 -3.93 21.67 -10.92
C ILE A 428 -3.89 20.19 -11.33
N ILE A 429 -4.85 19.76 -12.17
CA ILE A 429 -4.92 18.39 -12.69
C ILE A 429 -3.73 18.07 -13.60
N THR A 430 -3.38 18.99 -14.51
CA THR A 430 -2.25 18.80 -15.43
C THR A 430 -0.91 18.84 -14.69
N LEU A 431 -0.83 19.68 -13.66
CA LEU A 431 0.32 19.79 -12.78
C LEU A 431 0.52 18.49 -11.98
N ALA A 432 -0.54 17.96 -11.38
CA ALA A 432 -0.51 16.69 -10.65
C ALA A 432 -0.08 15.53 -11.54
N GLN A 433 -0.62 15.43 -12.77
CA GLN A 433 -0.21 14.39 -13.72
C GLN A 433 1.27 14.51 -14.15
N SER A 434 1.80 15.73 -14.24
CA SER A 434 3.24 15.95 -14.48
C SER A 434 4.05 15.49 -13.26
N PHE A 435 3.61 15.84 -12.05
CA PHE A 435 4.24 15.43 -10.80
C PHE A 435 4.28 13.90 -10.66
N TYR A 436 3.19 13.18 -10.92
CA TYR A 436 3.15 11.71 -10.80
C TYR A 436 4.19 11.03 -11.70
N LYS A 437 4.35 11.54 -12.93
CA LYS A 437 5.34 11.04 -13.87
C LYS A 437 6.77 11.29 -13.39
N ASP A 438 7.06 12.50 -12.93
CA ASP A 438 8.39 12.88 -12.45
C ASP A 438 8.74 12.16 -11.13
N TYR A 439 7.76 12.00 -10.24
CA TYR A 439 7.92 11.27 -8.98
C TYR A 439 8.20 9.79 -9.21
N PHE A 440 7.51 9.15 -10.16
CA PHE A 440 7.84 7.79 -10.58
C PHE A 440 9.30 7.67 -11.07
N LEU A 441 9.76 8.60 -11.91
CA LEU A 441 11.14 8.58 -12.41
C LEU A 441 12.15 8.81 -11.28
N TRP A 442 11.84 9.72 -10.36
CA TRP A 442 12.68 9.96 -9.19
C TRP A 442 12.81 8.71 -8.32
N LEU A 443 11.68 8.11 -7.95
CA LEU A 443 11.57 6.99 -7.01
C LEU A 443 12.15 5.67 -7.56
N THR A 444 12.16 5.50 -8.88
CA THR A 444 12.64 4.27 -9.53
C THR A 444 14.04 4.40 -10.12
N LYS A 445 14.50 5.62 -10.39
CA LYS A 445 15.77 5.89 -11.07
C LYS A 445 16.62 6.94 -10.34
N GLU A 446 16.15 8.16 -10.13
CA GLU A 446 17.05 9.21 -9.59
C GLU A 446 17.55 8.96 -8.18
N CYS A 447 16.70 8.43 -7.30
CA CYS A 447 17.12 8.06 -5.95
C CYS A 447 18.20 6.95 -5.94
N LYS A 448 18.38 6.24 -7.06
CA LYS A 448 19.44 5.22 -7.26
C LYS A 448 20.70 5.78 -7.93
N GLY A 449 20.79 7.11 -8.11
CA GLY A 449 21.94 7.78 -8.71
C GLY A 449 21.87 8.04 -10.22
N TYR A 450 20.81 7.61 -10.91
CA TYR A 450 20.63 7.91 -12.33
C TYR A 450 20.16 9.35 -12.53
N ARG A 451 20.74 10.10 -13.48
CA ARG A 451 20.30 11.46 -13.79
C ARG A 451 19.33 11.44 -14.98
N ILE A 452 18.03 11.45 -14.71
CA ILE A 452 16.97 11.29 -15.73
C ILE A 452 16.02 12.49 -15.77
N LEU A 453 15.75 13.13 -14.64
CA LEU A 453 14.85 14.28 -14.59
C LEU A 453 15.47 15.50 -15.27
N PRO A 454 14.63 16.38 -15.88
CA PRO A 454 15.08 17.67 -16.36
C PRO A 454 15.77 18.48 -15.26
N ARG A 455 16.73 19.34 -15.63
CA ARG A 455 17.59 20.04 -14.67
C ARG A 455 16.82 20.83 -13.60
N GLU A 456 15.77 21.55 -13.99
CA GLU A 456 14.94 22.31 -13.04
C GLU A 456 14.15 21.39 -12.12
N THR A 457 13.51 20.35 -12.66
CA THR A 457 12.80 19.32 -11.91
C THR A 457 13.71 18.62 -10.91
N HIS A 458 14.89 18.16 -11.34
CA HIS A 458 15.90 17.53 -10.47
C HIS A 458 16.28 18.43 -9.29
N LYS A 459 16.49 19.73 -9.54
CA LYS A 459 16.83 20.69 -8.48
C LYS A 459 15.71 20.81 -7.45
N VAL A 460 14.46 20.90 -7.90
CA VAL A 460 13.29 20.97 -7.00
C VAL A 460 13.11 19.66 -6.24
N PHE A 461 13.25 18.51 -6.91
CA PHE A 461 13.12 17.20 -6.27
C PHE A 461 14.19 16.97 -5.22
N LYS A 462 15.45 17.40 -5.42
CA LYS A 462 16.48 17.37 -4.38
C LYS A 462 16.14 18.19 -3.14
N GLN A 463 15.38 19.26 -3.29
CA GLN A 463 14.94 20.10 -2.16
C GLN A 463 13.74 19.48 -1.44
N LEU A 464 12.79 18.92 -2.20
CA LEU A 464 11.55 18.34 -1.67
C LEU A 464 11.75 16.93 -1.08
N PHE A 465 12.66 16.16 -1.65
CA PHE A 465 12.94 14.76 -1.32
C PHE A 465 14.46 14.59 -1.20
N PRO A 466 15.08 15.09 -0.13
CA PRO A 466 16.51 14.92 0.07
C PRO A 466 16.82 13.42 0.14
N ILE A 467 17.67 12.95 -0.78
CA ILE A 467 18.19 11.59 -0.73
C ILE A 467 19.09 11.54 0.50
N LEU A 468 18.73 10.70 1.47
CA LEU A 468 19.66 10.36 2.54
C LEU A 468 20.83 9.64 1.86
N ASP A 469 22.03 10.21 1.92
CA ASP A 469 23.26 9.52 1.52
C ASP A 469 23.41 8.33 2.47
N LEU A 470 22.88 7.17 2.06
CA LEU A 470 22.98 5.89 2.77
C LEU A 470 24.36 5.26 2.57
#